data_AF-A0A9W9TQ90-F1
#
_entry.id   AF-A0A9W9TQ90-F1
#
_cell.length_a   1.000
_cell.length_b   1.000
_cell.length_c   1.000
_cell.angle_alpha   90.00
_cell.angle_beta   90.00
_cell.angle_gamma   90.00
#
_symmetry.space_group_name_H-M   'P 1'
#
loop_
_entity.id
_entity.type
_entity.pdbx_description
1 polymer ?
#
loop_
_entity_poly.entity_id
_entity_poly.type
_entity_poly.pdbx_seq_one_letter_code
_entity_poly.pdbx_strand_id
1 'polypeptide(L)'
;MADSGLPSGWEVRHSNSKNLPYYFNPATKESRWEPPADTDTEKLKNYMATHHTPAARPDAGGQAEGKIRCSHLLVKHNGSRRPSSWREADITRSKEEAIEILKGYEERINAGESLGDIAVSESDCSSARKKGDLGFFGHGEMQKEFEDAAFALQPGQVSGIVETASGVHLIQRVQ
;
A
#
# COMPACT_ATOMS: atom_id res chain seq x y z
N MET A 1 29.30 21.30 12.55
CA MET A 1 28.34 20.48 13.31
C MET A 1 26.98 20.78 12.72
N ALA A 2 26.30 19.79 12.15
CA ALA A 2 25.01 20.03 11.50
C ALA A 2 23.96 20.36 12.57
N ASP A 3 23.25 21.47 12.38
CA ASP A 3 22.23 21.98 13.29
C ASP A 3 21.02 21.03 13.24
N SER A 4 20.85 20.21 14.26
CA SER A 4 19.79 19.18 14.30
C SER A 4 18.38 19.76 14.51
N GLY A 5 18.26 21.07 14.71
CA GLY A 5 17.01 21.76 15.04
C GLY A 5 16.46 21.42 16.43
N LEU A 6 17.12 20.51 17.16
CA LEU A 6 16.72 20.12 18.50
C LEU A 6 17.22 21.13 19.54
N PRO A 7 16.47 21.33 20.63
CA PRO A 7 16.93 22.17 21.73
C PRO A 7 18.24 21.63 22.32
N SER A 8 19.04 22.54 22.87
CA SER A 8 20.36 22.21 23.43
C SER A 8 20.28 21.05 24.41
N GLY A 9 21.04 19.98 24.13
CA GLY A 9 21.08 18.78 24.97
C GLY A 9 20.18 17.63 24.52
N TRP A 10 19.53 17.74 23.35
CA TRP A 10 18.77 16.64 22.74
C TRP A 10 19.50 16.07 21.52
N GLU A 11 19.51 14.74 21.39
CA GLU A 11 20.10 14.00 20.28
C GLU A 11 19.11 12.97 19.68
N VAL A 12 19.26 12.69 18.39
CA VAL A 12 18.48 11.64 17.70
C VAL A 12 19.20 10.30 17.85
N ARG A 13 18.49 9.28 18.35
CA ARG A 13 18.98 7.89 18.48
C ARG A 13 18.05 6.91 17.78
N HIS A 14 18.54 5.71 17.49
CA HIS A 14 17.75 4.64 16.86
C HIS A 14 17.45 3.52 17.85
N SER A 15 16.20 3.06 17.86
CA SER A 15 15.82 1.90 18.65
C SER A 15 16.39 0.62 18.05
N ASN A 16 17.14 -0.15 18.83
CA ASN A 16 17.72 -1.43 18.39
C ASN A 16 16.67 -2.45 17.91
N SER A 17 15.43 -2.38 18.43
CA SER A 17 14.39 -3.37 18.13
C SER A 17 13.52 -3.01 16.92
N LYS A 18 13.34 -1.72 16.62
CA LYS A 18 12.40 -1.25 15.60
C LYS A 18 13.07 -0.40 14.51
N ASN A 19 14.35 -0.10 14.65
CA ASN A 19 15.12 0.82 13.82
C ASN A 19 14.42 2.17 13.60
N LEU A 20 13.73 2.66 14.65
CA LEU A 20 13.02 3.93 14.61
C LEU A 20 13.81 5.02 15.29
N PRO A 21 13.85 6.23 14.73
CA PRO A 21 14.43 7.38 15.41
C PRO A 21 13.59 7.75 16.64
N TYR A 22 14.26 8.05 17.74
CA TYR A 22 13.70 8.64 18.96
C TYR A 22 14.64 9.74 19.47
N TYR A 23 14.10 10.67 20.24
CA TYR A 23 14.86 11.79 20.80
C TYR A 23 15.28 11.45 22.23
N PHE A 24 16.56 11.62 22.52
CA PHE A 24 17.15 11.33 23.81
C PHE A 24 17.88 12.55 24.35
N ASN A 25 17.69 12.83 25.63
CA ASN A 25 18.44 13.87 26.34
C ASN A 25 19.43 13.21 27.32
N PRO A 26 20.76 13.20 27.03
CA PRO A 26 21.75 12.60 27.92
C PRO A 26 21.87 13.28 29.29
N ALA A 27 21.47 14.55 29.43
CA ALA A 27 21.53 15.30 30.68
C ALA A 27 20.41 14.91 31.64
N THR A 28 19.18 14.74 31.14
CA THR A 28 18.02 14.33 31.95
C THR A 28 17.73 12.82 31.91
N LYS A 29 18.44 12.07 31.05
CA LYS A 29 18.18 10.66 30.72
C LYS A 29 16.77 10.40 30.17
N GLU A 30 16.12 11.42 29.66
CA GLU A 30 14.77 11.31 29.12
C GLU A 30 14.79 10.86 27.66
N SER A 31 13.89 9.93 27.32
CA SER A 31 13.66 9.48 25.94
C SER A 31 12.21 9.75 25.55
N ARG A 32 12.00 10.22 24.31
CA ARG A 32 10.68 10.49 23.77
C ARG A 32 10.63 10.20 22.27
N TRP A 33 9.45 9.79 21.80
CA TRP A 33 9.20 9.50 20.39
C TRP A 33 8.82 10.74 19.59
N GLU A 34 8.38 11.80 20.28
CA GLU A 34 7.97 13.06 19.68
C GLU A 34 9.03 14.14 19.95
N PRO A 35 9.24 15.07 19.00
CA PRO A 35 10.19 16.16 19.18
C PRO A 35 9.77 17.05 20.36
N PRO A 36 10.70 17.53 21.19
CA PRO A 36 10.42 18.51 22.25
C PRO A 36 9.72 19.77 21.74
N ALA A 37 8.91 20.42 22.58
CA ALA A 37 8.11 21.59 22.21
C ALA A 37 8.93 22.80 21.67
N ASP A 38 10.21 22.90 22.02
CA ASP A 38 11.13 23.97 21.60
C ASP A 38 11.94 23.59 20.35
N THR A 39 11.53 22.55 19.62
CA THR A 39 12.24 22.04 18.46
C THR A 39 11.91 22.85 17.21
N ASP A 40 12.95 23.31 16.52
CA ASP A 40 12.85 23.98 15.24
C ASP A 40 12.50 22.95 14.15
N THR A 41 11.20 22.84 13.86
CA THR A 41 10.65 21.75 13.03
C THR A 41 11.17 21.73 11.59
N GLU A 42 11.57 22.88 11.04
CA GLU A 42 12.09 22.99 9.67
C GLU A 42 13.52 22.46 9.58
N LYS A 43 14.37 22.84 10.54
CA LYS A 43 15.74 22.33 10.60
C LYS A 43 15.79 20.87 11.00
N LEU A 44 14.92 20.42 11.91
CA LEU A 44 14.82 19.02 12.27
C LEU A 44 14.42 18.16 11.06
N LYS A 45 13.47 18.62 10.22
CA LYS A 45 13.09 17.92 8.98
C LYS A 45 14.28 17.76 8.04
N ASN A 46 15.03 18.83 7.79
CA ASN A 46 16.21 18.78 6.92
C ASN A 46 17.32 17.89 7.49
N TYR A 47 17.55 17.94 8.80
CA TYR A 47 18.54 17.10 9.47
C TYR A 47 18.15 15.61 9.40
N MET A 48 16.88 15.27 9.66
CA MET A 48 16.38 13.90 9.57
C MET A 48 16.42 13.37 8.14
N ALA A 49 16.07 14.19 7.14
CA ALA A 49 16.16 13.83 5.73
C ALA A 49 17.59 13.52 5.28
N THR A 50 18.58 14.26 5.79
CA THR A 50 19.98 14.17 5.35
C THR A 50 20.78 13.09 6.10
N HIS A 51 20.47 12.85 7.37
CA HIS A 51 21.32 12.02 8.24
C HIS A 51 20.65 10.78 8.84
N HIS A 52 19.31 10.72 8.85
CA HIS A 52 18.58 9.70 9.59
C HIS A 52 17.35 9.22 8.82
N THR A 53 17.57 8.75 7.59
CA THR A 53 16.59 8.02 6.78
C THR A 53 16.68 6.51 7.06
N PRO A 54 15.86 5.93 7.96
CA PRO A 54 15.24 4.65 7.67
C PRO A 54 14.05 4.91 6.75
N ALA A 55 13.77 3.99 5.81
CA ALA A 55 12.64 4.05 4.88
C ALA A 55 11.40 4.62 5.59
N ALA A 56 10.96 5.78 5.11
CA ALA A 56 9.93 6.59 5.74
C ALA A 56 8.70 5.74 6.08
N ARG A 57 8.26 5.82 7.33
CA ARG A 57 6.89 5.42 7.69
C ARG A 57 5.95 6.43 7.04
N PRO A 58 4.97 5.99 6.24
CA PRO A 58 3.99 6.91 5.70
C PRO A 58 2.95 7.16 6.79
N ASP A 59 2.84 8.39 7.28
CA ASP A 59 1.57 8.87 7.79
C ASP A 59 1.27 10.27 7.27
N ALA A 60 0.01 10.41 6.85
CA ALA A 60 -0.71 11.64 6.58
C ALA A 60 -0.14 12.61 5.52
N GLY A 61 -0.53 12.38 4.26
CA GLY A 61 -0.88 13.50 3.37
C GLY A 61 0.13 13.92 2.30
N GLY A 62 1.29 13.27 2.21
CA GLY A 62 2.20 13.46 1.07
C GLY A 62 1.81 12.55 -0.08
N GLN A 63 1.38 13.10 -1.21
CA GLN A 63 1.44 12.39 -2.49
C GLN A 63 2.89 11.91 -2.65
N ALA A 64 3.13 10.60 -2.53
CA ALA A 64 4.39 10.02 -2.93
C ALA A 64 4.48 10.24 -4.44
N GLU A 65 5.28 11.22 -4.86
CA GLU A 65 5.39 11.62 -6.26
C GLU A 65 5.57 10.39 -7.15
N GLY A 66 4.59 10.13 -8.04
CA GLY A 66 4.59 8.99 -8.96
C GLY A 66 4.05 7.65 -8.44
N LYS A 67 3.54 7.56 -7.20
CA LYS A 67 2.86 6.35 -6.70
C LYS A 67 1.34 6.50 -6.70
N ILE A 68 0.65 5.41 -6.99
CA ILE A 68 -0.82 5.31 -6.96
C ILE A 68 -1.24 4.32 -5.88
N ARG A 69 -2.48 4.45 -5.38
CA ARG A 69 -3.07 3.47 -4.47
C ARG A 69 -4.24 2.80 -5.16
N CYS A 70 -4.22 1.47 -5.21
CA CYS A 70 -5.32 0.71 -5.79
C CYS A 70 -5.83 -0.37 -4.84
N SER A 71 -7.13 -0.64 -4.98
CA SER A 71 -7.73 -1.87 -4.53
C SER A 71 -7.97 -2.78 -5.72
N HIS A 72 -7.98 -4.09 -5.51
CA HIS A 72 -8.32 -5.04 -6.56
C HIS A 72 -9.20 -6.18 -6.09
N LEU A 73 -9.88 -6.80 -7.04
CA LEU A 73 -10.59 -8.05 -6.87
C LEU A 73 -9.98 -9.05 -7.85
N LEU A 74 -9.26 -10.03 -7.31
CA LEU A 74 -8.65 -11.12 -8.08
C LEU A 74 -9.55 -12.36 -8.05
N VAL A 75 -9.81 -12.94 -9.22
CA VAL A 75 -10.37 -14.30 -9.38
C VAL A 75 -9.32 -15.17 -10.08
N LYS A 76 -8.93 -16.26 -9.43
CA LYS A 76 -7.97 -17.21 -9.98
C LYS A 76 -8.65 -18.27 -10.84
N HIS A 77 -7.86 -18.90 -11.69
CA HIS A 77 -8.24 -20.03 -12.53
C HIS A 77 -7.10 -21.06 -12.59
N ASN A 78 -7.34 -22.22 -13.21
CA ASN A 78 -6.37 -23.33 -13.30
C ASN A 78 -5.03 -22.95 -13.96
N GLY A 79 -5.03 -21.98 -14.89
CA GLY A 79 -3.83 -21.43 -15.53
C GLY A 79 -3.13 -20.32 -14.75
N SER A 80 -3.63 -19.92 -13.58
CA SER A 80 -2.96 -18.94 -12.72
C SER A 80 -1.66 -19.53 -12.14
N ARG A 81 -0.61 -18.71 -11.99
CA ARG A 81 0.71 -19.10 -11.46
C ARG A 81 0.64 -19.88 -10.14
N ARG A 82 -0.38 -19.60 -9.32
CA ARG A 82 -0.65 -20.32 -8.07
C ARG A 82 -2.16 -20.54 -7.93
N PRO A 83 -2.71 -21.66 -8.44
CA PRO A 83 -4.15 -21.93 -8.49
C PRO A 83 -4.68 -22.39 -7.12
N SER A 84 -4.42 -21.60 -6.09
CA SER A 84 -4.90 -21.80 -4.73
C SER A 84 -4.99 -20.46 -4.00
N SER A 85 -5.97 -20.32 -3.12
CA SER A 85 -6.22 -19.12 -2.34
C SER A 85 -6.58 -19.48 -0.89
N TRP A 86 -6.91 -18.46 -0.10
CA TRP A 86 -7.44 -18.67 1.25
C TRP A 86 -8.89 -19.16 1.25
N ARG A 87 -9.60 -19.01 0.12
CA ARG A 87 -11.00 -19.45 -0.09
C ARG A 87 -11.06 -20.89 -0.57
N GLU A 88 -10.16 -21.24 -1.47
CA GLU A 88 -10.18 -22.52 -2.18
C GLU A 88 -8.75 -23.06 -2.30
N ALA A 89 -8.51 -24.25 -1.76
CA ALA A 89 -7.19 -24.85 -1.71
C ALA A 89 -6.69 -25.33 -3.09
N ASP A 90 -7.61 -25.70 -3.98
CA ASP A 90 -7.32 -26.19 -5.33
C ASP A 90 -8.33 -25.59 -6.32
N ILE A 91 -7.87 -24.65 -7.16
CA ILE A 91 -8.74 -23.88 -8.06
C ILE A 91 -8.70 -24.52 -9.45
N THR A 92 -9.79 -25.17 -9.82
CA THR A 92 -9.91 -25.95 -11.08
C THR A 92 -10.64 -25.23 -12.20
N ARG A 93 -11.41 -24.17 -11.86
CA ARG A 93 -12.20 -23.38 -12.81
C ARG A 93 -11.35 -22.85 -13.97
N SER A 94 -11.95 -22.78 -15.15
CA SER A 94 -11.32 -22.25 -16.35
C SER A 94 -11.11 -20.74 -16.28
N LYS A 95 -10.29 -20.22 -17.19
CA LYS A 95 -10.09 -18.77 -17.34
C LYS A 95 -11.40 -18.08 -17.76
N GLU A 96 -12.17 -18.71 -18.64
CA GLU A 96 -13.46 -18.19 -19.12
C GLU A 96 -14.47 -18.07 -17.98
N GLU A 97 -14.59 -19.11 -17.15
CA GLU A 97 -15.43 -19.06 -15.95
C GLU A 97 -14.97 -17.96 -14.98
N ALA A 98 -13.67 -17.80 -14.78
CA ALA A 98 -13.13 -16.72 -13.93
C ALA A 98 -13.48 -15.32 -14.48
N ILE A 99 -13.47 -15.15 -15.81
CA ILE A 99 -13.91 -13.92 -16.47
C ILE A 99 -15.41 -13.70 -16.28
N GLU A 100 -16.24 -14.73 -16.43
CA GLU A 100 -17.69 -14.63 -16.23
C GLU A 100 -18.06 -14.27 -14.78
N ILE A 101 -17.39 -14.90 -13.81
CA ILE A 101 -17.52 -14.55 -12.39
C ILE A 101 -17.17 -13.07 -12.17
N LEU A 102 -16.05 -12.63 -12.76
CA LEU A 102 -15.57 -11.26 -12.61
C LEU A 102 -16.50 -10.24 -13.26
N LYS A 103 -17.11 -10.57 -14.41
CA LYS A 103 -18.16 -9.74 -15.04
C LYS A 103 -19.37 -9.56 -14.13
N GLY A 104 -19.82 -10.63 -13.46
CA GLY A 104 -20.91 -10.53 -12.49
C GLY A 104 -20.58 -9.58 -11.32
N TYR A 105 -19.32 -9.53 -10.89
CA TYR A 105 -18.88 -8.53 -9.91
C TYR A 105 -18.79 -7.12 -10.49
N GLU A 106 -18.36 -6.97 -11.75
CA GLU A 106 -18.36 -5.69 -12.45
C GLU A 106 -19.78 -5.09 -12.54
N GLU A 107 -20.79 -5.91 -12.85
CA GLU A 107 -22.20 -5.49 -12.88
C GLU A 107 -22.68 -5.01 -11.51
N ARG A 108 -22.31 -5.71 -10.43
CA ARG A 108 -22.63 -5.31 -9.06
C ARG A 108 -21.97 -3.99 -8.67
N ILE A 109 -20.72 -3.79 -9.09
CA ILE A 109 -20.00 -2.53 -8.88
C ILE A 109 -20.69 -1.39 -9.64
N ASN A 110 -21.08 -1.62 -10.89
CA ASN A 110 -21.84 -0.67 -11.70
C ASN A 110 -23.23 -0.36 -11.11
N ALA A 111 -23.83 -1.31 -10.38
CA ALA A 111 -25.06 -1.11 -9.62
C ALA A 111 -24.87 -0.34 -8.29
N GLY A 112 -23.62 0.00 -7.92
CA GLY A 112 -23.29 0.83 -6.76
C GLY A 112 -22.69 0.07 -5.57
N GLU A 113 -22.43 -1.24 -5.69
CA GLU A 113 -21.71 -1.98 -4.65
C GLU A 113 -20.21 -1.63 -4.66
N SER A 114 -19.55 -1.55 -3.50
CA SER A 114 -18.13 -1.24 -3.48
C SER A 114 -17.29 -2.48 -3.82
N LEU A 115 -16.30 -2.30 -4.70
CA LEU A 115 -15.33 -3.35 -5.04
C LEU A 115 -14.69 -3.95 -3.79
N GLY A 116 -14.41 -3.09 -2.80
CA GLY A 116 -13.79 -3.50 -1.55
C GLY A 116 -14.64 -4.47 -0.74
N ASP A 117 -15.97 -4.33 -0.75
CA ASP A 117 -16.87 -5.23 -0.02
C ASP A 117 -16.99 -6.58 -0.71
N ILE A 118 -17.07 -6.59 -2.05
CA ILE A 118 -17.03 -7.84 -2.83
C ILE A 118 -15.67 -8.54 -2.67
N ALA A 119 -14.57 -7.78 -2.66
CA ALA A 119 -13.23 -8.34 -2.53
C ALA A 119 -13.00 -9.08 -1.19
N VAL A 120 -13.68 -8.67 -0.11
CA VAL A 120 -13.58 -9.34 1.20
C VAL A 120 -14.03 -10.79 1.13
N SER A 121 -15.13 -11.08 0.44
CA SER A 121 -15.71 -12.43 0.38
C SER A 121 -15.27 -13.20 -0.87
N GLU A 122 -15.02 -12.50 -1.98
CA GLU A 122 -14.85 -13.13 -3.29
C GLU A 122 -13.40 -13.15 -3.80
N SER A 123 -12.51 -12.30 -3.30
CA SER A 123 -11.16 -12.23 -3.88
C SER A 123 -10.28 -13.41 -3.45
N ASP A 124 -9.61 -14.01 -4.42
CA ASP A 124 -8.58 -15.03 -4.23
C ASP A 124 -7.20 -14.46 -3.80
N CYS A 125 -7.12 -13.15 -3.57
CA CYS A 125 -5.93 -12.50 -3.02
C CYS A 125 -6.01 -12.37 -1.49
N SER A 126 -4.87 -12.37 -0.81
CA SER A 126 -4.80 -12.12 0.63
C SER A 126 -5.17 -10.67 1.01
N SER A 127 -5.15 -9.74 0.05
CA SER A 127 -5.62 -8.36 0.19
C SER A 127 -7.13 -8.28 0.47
N ALA A 128 -7.90 -9.36 0.27
CA ALA A 128 -9.31 -9.46 0.64
C ALA A 128 -9.58 -8.98 2.08
N ARG A 129 -8.68 -9.31 3.03
CA ARG A 129 -8.76 -8.88 4.44
C ARG A 129 -8.70 -7.37 4.66
N LYS A 130 -8.21 -6.63 3.66
CA LYS A 130 -8.10 -5.17 3.62
C LYS A 130 -8.99 -4.57 2.53
N LYS A 131 -10.13 -5.20 2.23
CA LYS A 131 -11.03 -4.75 1.16
C LYS A 131 -10.34 -4.62 -0.21
N GLY A 132 -9.43 -5.55 -0.50
CA GLY A 132 -8.66 -5.56 -1.75
C GLY A 132 -7.53 -4.53 -1.83
N ASP A 133 -7.29 -3.73 -0.79
CA ASP A 133 -6.25 -2.68 -0.78
C ASP A 133 -4.85 -3.26 -0.92
N LEU A 134 -4.14 -2.82 -1.96
CA LEU A 134 -2.73 -3.16 -2.21
C LEU A 134 -1.78 -2.11 -1.63
N GLY A 135 -2.29 -0.99 -1.12
CA GLY A 135 -1.48 0.14 -0.69
C GLY A 135 -0.91 0.93 -1.86
N PHE A 136 0.08 1.77 -1.57
CA PHE A 136 0.74 2.58 -2.59
C PHE A 136 1.82 1.80 -3.31
N PHE A 137 1.83 1.87 -4.65
CA PHE A 137 2.88 1.31 -5.49
C PHE A 137 3.23 2.26 -6.64
N GLY A 138 4.49 2.22 -7.05
CA GLY A 138 5.04 2.90 -8.21
C GLY A 138 5.29 1.93 -9.37
N HIS A 139 5.91 2.45 -10.43
CA HIS A 139 6.31 1.65 -11.59
C HIS A 139 7.33 0.57 -11.24
N GLY A 140 7.15 -0.63 -11.82
CA GLY A 140 7.99 -1.81 -11.62
C GLY A 140 7.70 -2.62 -10.35
N GLU A 141 6.73 -2.21 -9.53
CA GLU A 141 6.37 -2.92 -8.29
C GLU A 141 5.28 -3.99 -8.50
N MET A 142 4.51 -3.90 -9.60
CA MET A 142 3.42 -4.82 -9.95
C MET A 142 3.68 -5.54 -11.28
N GLN A 143 2.86 -6.55 -11.60
CA GLN A 143 2.88 -7.17 -12.94
C GLN A 143 2.53 -6.13 -14.00
N LYS A 144 3.21 -6.17 -15.14
CA LYS A 144 3.10 -5.13 -16.17
C LYS A 144 1.67 -4.88 -16.61
N GLU A 145 0.90 -5.93 -16.91
CA GLU A 145 -0.51 -5.78 -17.30
C GLU A 145 -1.38 -5.13 -16.21
N PHE A 146 -1.10 -5.42 -14.94
CA PHE A 146 -1.79 -4.79 -13.80
C PHE A 146 -1.41 -3.31 -13.67
N GLU A 147 -0.12 -3.03 -13.79
CA GLU A 147 0.42 -1.68 -13.67
C GLU A 147 -0.12 -0.76 -14.77
N ASP A 148 0.00 -1.15 -16.04
CA ASP A 148 -0.49 -0.38 -17.18
C ASP A 148 -1.97 -0.01 -16.99
N ALA A 149 -2.80 -0.98 -16.58
CA ALA A 149 -4.20 -0.74 -16.31
C ALA A 149 -4.43 0.19 -15.11
N ALA A 150 -3.70 -0.01 -14.00
CA ALA A 150 -3.85 0.79 -12.79
C ALA A 150 -3.45 2.26 -12.98
N PHE A 151 -2.34 2.51 -13.69
CA PHE A 151 -1.85 3.86 -13.97
C PHE A 151 -2.69 4.59 -15.02
N ALA A 152 -3.38 3.86 -15.91
CA ALA A 152 -4.33 4.44 -16.86
C ALA A 152 -5.64 4.92 -16.21
N LEU A 153 -5.95 4.45 -14.98
CA LEU A 153 -7.16 4.85 -14.26
C LEU A 153 -7.04 6.23 -13.63
N GLN A 154 -8.16 6.93 -13.58
CA GLN A 154 -8.34 8.11 -12.72
C GLN A 154 -8.72 7.69 -11.28
N PRO A 155 -8.42 8.52 -10.26
CA PRO A 155 -8.89 8.25 -8.90
C PRO A 155 -10.41 8.07 -8.84
N GLY A 156 -10.87 7.03 -8.17
CA GLY A 156 -12.26 6.58 -8.10
C GLY A 156 -12.69 5.63 -9.22
N GLN A 157 -11.94 5.53 -10.32
CA GLN A 157 -12.30 4.73 -11.47
C GLN A 157 -11.98 3.24 -11.25
N VAL A 158 -12.81 2.38 -11.85
CA VAL A 158 -12.62 0.93 -11.92
C VAL A 158 -12.21 0.55 -13.35
N SER A 159 -11.24 -0.35 -13.49
CA SER A 159 -10.81 -0.90 -14.77
C SER A 159 -11.83 -1.88 -15.33
N GLY A 160 -11.69 -2.19 -16.63
CA GLY A 160 -12.20 -3.45 -17.13
C GLY A 160 -11.43 -4.65 -16.58
N ILE A 161 -11.72 -5.83 -17.11
CA ILE A 161 -11.05 -7.07 -16.73
C ILE A 161 -9.60 -7.05 -17.20
N VAL A 162 -8.67 -7.14 -16.25
CA VAL A 162 -7.23 -7.19 -16.49
C VAL A 162 -6.72 -8.60 -16.24
N GLU A 163 -6.04 -9.16 -17.21
CA GLU A 163 -5.44 -10.48 -17.09
C GLU A 163 -3.97 -10.36 -16.69
N THR A 164 -3.53 -11.21 -15.77
CA THR A 164 -2.12 -11.33 -15.40
C THR A 164 -1.77 -12.80 -15.17
N ALA A 165 -0.49 -13.11 -14.96
CA ALA A 165 -0.09 -14.47 -14.57
C ALA A 165 -0.70 -14.93 -13.24
N SER A 166 -1.25 -14.02 -12.41
CA SER A 166 -1.92 -14.39 -11.16
C SER A 166 -3.39 -14.74 -11.31
N GLY A 167 -4.02 -14.47 -12.45
CA GLY A 167 -5.46 -14.61 -12.69
C GLY A 167 -6.06 -13.36 -13.31
N VAL A 168 -7.37 -13.17 -13.18
CA VAL A 168 -8.09 -12.01 -13.71
C VAL A 168 -8.49 -11.04 -12.59
N HIS A 169 -8.41 -9.74 -12.88
CA HIS A 169 -8.51 -8.66 -11.88
C HIS A 169 -9.48 -7.58 -12.33
N LEU A 170 -10.28 -7.07 -11.40
CA LEU A 170 -10.81 -5.71 -11.46
C LEU A 170 -9.96 -4.83 -10.56
N ILE A 171 -9.59 -3.66 -11.05
CA ILE A 171 -8.72 -2.72 -10.35
C ILE A 171 -9.49 -1.44 -10.12
N GLN A 172 -9.52 -0.95 -8.89
CA GLN A 172 -10.02 0.38 -8.58
C GLN A 172 -8.85 1.24 -8.12
N ARG A 173 -8.65 2.39 -8.78
CA ARG A 173 -7.72 3.38 -8.29
C ARG A 173 -8.39 4.21 -7.20
N VAL A 174 -7.82 4.18 -6.00
CA VAL A 174 -8.31 4.95 -4.85
C VAL A 174 -7.66 6.34 -4.83
N GLN A 175 -6.36 6.43 -5.17
CA GLN A 175 -5.57 7.67 -5.21
C GLN A 175 -4.59 7.66 -6.39
#